data_AF-A0A7Y2BB13-F1
#
_entry.id   AF-A0A7Y2BB13-F1
#
_cell.length_a   1.000
_cell.length_b   1.000
_cell.length_c   1.000
_cell.angle_alpha   90.00
_cell.angle_beta   90.00
_cell.angle_gamma   90.00
#
_symmetry.space_group_name_H-M   'P 1'
#
loop_
_entity.id
_entity.type
_entity.pdbx_description
1 polymer ?
#
loop_
_entity_poly.entity_id
_entity_poly.type
_entity_poly.pdbx_seq_one_letter_code
_entity_poly.pdbx_strand_id
1 'polypeptide(L)'
;MKSLFTFLNNKGQLGALILAVLCIIIVMGSIFAGLGSANYEVGTDLVQILKDKESTQTFEFFNAAIIIPVILIGLAAFAMLSFGVKDVVSDPKGSIKLLAGVGVLVILFFIFQSMSDAHVTGKAAELVAKDNLADGTVKRIGGGIMTTVLLIGLAIAAAVVGGIANLFK
;
A
#
# COMPACT_ATOMS: atom_id res chain seq x y z
N MET A 1 6.23 19.08 22.37
CA MET A 1 5.30 18.21 21.61
C MET A 1 4.16 18.94 20.91
N LYS A 2 3.66 20.10 21.39
CA LYS A 2 2.58 20.85 20.70
C LYS A 2 2.92 21.31 19.27
N SER A 3 4.18 21.65 18.97
CA SER A 3 4.55 22.17 17.63
C SER A 3 4.47 21.11 16.52
N LEU A 4 5.00 19.90 16.74
CA LEU A 4 4.98 18.81 15.75
C LEU A 4 3.55 18.30 15.50
N PHE A 5 2.78 18.06 16.57
CA PHE A 5 1.39 17.64 16.44
C PHE A 5 0.54 18.70 15.69
N THR A 6 0.70 19.97 16.02
CA THR A 6 -0.01 21.07 15.33
C THR A 6 0.41 21.19 13.87
N PHE A 7 1.69 20.94 13.55
CA PHE A 7 2.18 20.92 12.18
C PHE A 7 1.60 19.76 11.37
N LEU A 8 1.63 18.53 11.89
CA LEU A 8 1.00 17.39 11.22
C LEU A 8 -0.51 17.56 11.09
N ASN A 9 -1.18 18.15 12.09
CA ASN A 9 -2.63 18.34 12.04
C ASN A 9 -3.04 19.42 11.02
N ASN A 10 -2.33 20.55 10.97
CA ASN A 10 -2.73 21.69 10.14
C ASN A 10 -2.08 21.69 8.74
N LYS A 11 -0.93 21.04 8.58
CA LYS A 11 -0.15 21.01 7.33
C LYS A 11 0.26 19.60 6.91
N GLY A 12 -0.28 18.56 7.55
CA GLY A 12 0.07 17.16 7.24
C GLY A 12 -0.21 16.77 5.80
N GLN A 13 -1.31 17.25 5.21
CA GLN A 13 -1.63 17.00 3.79
C GLN A 13 -0.59 17.62 2.85
N LEU A 14 -0.13 18.84 3.13
CA LEU A 14 0.94 19.49 2.34
C LEU A 14 2.26 18.73 2.49
N GLY A 15 2.59 18.28 3.71
CA GLY A 15 3.77 17.46 3.96
C GLY A 15 3.73 16.12 3.22
N ALA A 16 2.58 15.45 3.21
CA ALA A 16 2.37 14.21 2.47
C ALA A 16 2.52 14.40 0.95
N LEU A 17 1.97 15.50 0.41
CA LEU A 17 2.11 15.83 -1.00
C LEU A 17 3.58 16.08 -1.39
N ILE A 18 4.30 16.88 -0.61
CA ILE A 18 5.72 17.17 -0.86
C ILE A 18 6.55 15.88 -0.79
N LEU A 19 6.30 15.04 0.22
CA LEU A 19 6.99 13.75 0.34
C LEU A 19 6.69 12.84 -0.86
N ALA A 20 5.44 12.77 -1.31
CA ALA A 20 5.06 11.99 -2.48
C ALA A 20 5.78 12.46 -3.75
N VAL A 21 5.79 13.78 -4.01
CA VAL A 21 6.53 14.36 -5.14
C VAL A 21 8.01 14.03 -5.06
N LEU A 22 8.62 14.14 -3.86
CA LEU A 22 10.03 13.81 -3.65
C LEU A 22 10.31 12.32 -3.90
N CYS A 23 9.46 11.41 -3.44
CA CYS A 23 9.58 9.99 -3.74
C CYS A 23 9.49 9.70 -5.25
N ILE A 24 8.55 10.35 -5.96
CA ILE A 24 8.42 10.22 -7.42
C ILE A 24 9.71 10.67 -8.11
N ILE A 25 10.27 11.81 -7.71
CA ILE A 25 11.52 12.33 -8.27
C ILE A 25 12.67 11.34 -8.05
N ILE A 26 12.80 10.75 -6.85
CA ILE A 26 13.85 9.76 -6.56
C ILE A 26 13.68 8.52 -7.43
N VAL A 27 12.46 7.99 -7.54
CA VAL A 27 12.19 6.78 -8.34
C VAL A 27 12.47 7.03 -9.82
N MET A 28 11.96 8.13 -10.37
CA MET A 28 12.19 8.50 -11.77
C MET A 28 13.67 8.80 -12.03
N GLY A 29 14.35 9.49 -11.11
CA GLY A 29 15.79 9.74 -11.20
C GLY A 29 16.61 8.46 -11.20
N SER A 30 16.30 7.51 -10.34
CA SER A 30 16.93 6.18 -10.30
C SER A 30 16.76 5.44 -11.62
N ILE A 31 15.55 5.42 -12.17
CA ILE A 31 15.24 4.74 -13.43
C ILE A 31 15.98 5.39 -14.60
N PHE A 32 15.93 6.73 -14.74
CA PHE A 32 16.61 7.41 -15.84
C PHE A 32 18.13 7.31 -15.76
N ALA A 33 18.71 7.43 -14.56
CA ALA A 33 20.15 7.28 -14.36
C ALA A 33 20.61 5.83 -14.66
N GLY A 34 19.82 4.84 -14.23
CA GLY A 34 20.12 3.43 -14.47
C GLY A 34 19.98 2.98 -15.92
N LEU A 35 18.99 3.51 -16.64
CA LEU A 35 18.85 3.26 -18.09
C LEU A 35 20.00 3.91 -18.87
N GLY A 36 20.35 5.14 -18.53
CA GLY A 36 21.46 5.86 -19.17
C GLY A 36 22.81 5.18 -18.94
N SER A 37 23.07 4.66 -17.73
CA SER A 37 24.32 3.93 -17.44
C SER A 37 24.39 2.55 -18.12
N ALA A 38 23.24 1.94 -18.39
CA ALA A 38 23.14 0.65 -19.06
C ALA A 38 23.00 0.75 -20.60
N ASN A 39 23.15 1.95 -21.18
CA ASN A 39 23.00 2.24 -22.62
C ASN A 39 21.61 1.89 -23.20
N TYR A 40 20.56 1.98 -22.39
CA TYR A 40 19.18 1.78 -22.85
C TYR A 40 18.46 3.12 -23.04
N GLU A 41 17.70 3.25 -24.13
CA GLU A 41 16.79 4.38 -24.31
C GLU A 41 15.49 4.18 -23.52
N VAL A 42 14.86 5.30 -23.14
CA VAL A 42 13.60 5.35 -22.36
C VAL A 42 12.38 4.79 -23.11
N GLY A 43 12.53 4.28 -24.33
CA GLY A 43 11.50 3.58 -25.10
C GLY A 43 11.80 2.10 -25.39
N THR A 44 12.93 1.57 -24.91
CA THR A 44 13.35 0.19 -25.20
C THR A 44 12.44 -0.81 -24.49
N ASP A 45 12.01 -1.88 -25.17
CA ASP A 45 11.25 -2.95 -24.53
C ASP A 45 12.17 -3.83 -23.65
N LEU A 46 12.31 -3.41 -22.39
CA LEU A 46 13.08 -4.12 -21.37
C LEU A 46 12.47 -5.49 -21.02
N VAL A 47 11.20 -5.74 -21.36
CA VAL A 47 10.51 -7.00 -21.04
C VAL A 47 11.09 -8.16 -21.85
N GLN A 48 11.53 -7.92 -23.10
CA GLN A 48 12.17 -8.95 -23.91
C GLN A 48 13.55 -9.35 -23.35
N ILE A 49 14.33 -8.37 -22.89
CA ILE A 49 15.66 -8.58 -22.29
C ILE A 49 15.55 -9.32 -20.96
N LEU A 50 14.50 -9.05 -20.18
CA LEU A 50 14.20 -9.73 -18.92
C LEU A 50 13.68 -11.17 -19.09
N LYS A 51 13.15 -11.50 -20.28
CA LYS A 51 12.62 -12.84 -20.60
C LYS A 51 13.68 -13.75 -21.22
N ASP A 52 14.80 -13.19 -21.65
CA ASP A 52 15.94 -13.97 -22.10
C ASP A 52 16.59 -14.68 -20.92
N LYS A 53 16.63 -16.02 -20.99
CA LYS A 53 17.15 -16.88 -19.94
C LYS A 53 18.68 -16.81 -19.81
N GLU A 54 19.37 -16.26 -20.82
CA GLU A 54 20.82 -16.05 -20.78
C GLU A 54 21.21 -14.63 -20.34
N SER A 55 20.21 -13.76 -20.11
CA SER A 55 20.45 -12.39 -19.66
C SER A 55 20.92 -12.36 -18.20
N THR A 56 22.16 -11.92 -18.00
CA THR A 56 22.77 -11.70 -16.67
C THR A 56 22.55 -10.28 -16.14
N GLN A 57 21.73 -9.47 -16.82
CA GLN A 57 21.53 -8.07 -16.49
C GLN A 57 20.58 -7.90 -15.31
N THR A 58 21.06 -7.28 -14.23
CA THR A 58 20.26 -6.95 -13.04
C THR A 58 19.72 -5.53 -13.15
N PHE A 59 18.40 -5.40 -13.23
CA PHE A 59 17.68 -4.12 -13.34
C PHE A 59 17.48 -3.43 -11.99
N GLU A 60 18.57 -3.26 -11.23
CA GLU A 60 18.54 -2.77 -9.84
C GLU A 60 18.06 -1.32 -9.72
N PHE A 61 18.07 -0.55 -10.81
CA PHE A 61 17.57 0.81 -10.82
C PHE A 61 16.05 0.94 -10.63
N PHE A 62 15.29 -0.16 -10.74
CA PHE A 62 13.88 -0.22 -10.32
C PHE A 62 13.71 -0.50 -8.82
N ASN A 63 14.77 -0.88 -8.10
CA ASN A 63 14.66 -1.22 -6.68
C ASN A 63 14.13 -0.06 -5.85
N ALA A 64 14.45 1.19 -6.21
CA ALA A 64 13.89 2.37 -5.56
C ALA A 64 12.35 2.39 -5.58
N ALA A 65 11.74 1.94 -6.68
CA ALA A 65 10.28 1.89 -6.84
C ALA A 65 9.62 0.85 -5.91
N ILE A 66 10.35 -0.16 -5.45
CA ILE A 66 9.86 -1.20 -4.53
C ILE A 66 10.23 -0.86 -3.09
N ILE A 67 11.49 -0.52 -2.85
CA ILE A 67 12.05 -0.28 -1.52
C ILE A 67 11.37 0.92 -0.85
N ILE A 68 11.16 2.03 -1.57
CA ILE A 68 10.56 3.24 -0.98
C ILE A 68 9.14 2.97 -0.47
N PRO A 69 8.19 2.41 -1.27
CA PRO A 69 6.88 2.05 -0.76
C PRO A 69 6.94 1.07 0.41
N VAL A 70 7.80 0.06 0.37
CA VAL A 70 7.94 -0.92 1.45
C VAL A 70 8.37 -0.25 2.76
N ILE A 71 9.36 0.66 2.70
CA ILE A 71 9.80 1.42 3.88
C ILE A 71 8.68 2.33 4.39
N LEU A 72 7.98 3.04 3.50
CA LEU A 72 6.90 3.94 3.89
C LEU A 72 5.72 3.18 4.53
N ILE A 73 5.35 2.03 3.97
CA ILE A 73 4.33 1.14 4.55
C ILE A 73 4.80 0.64 5.91
N GLY A 74 6.06 0.24 6.05
CA GLY A 74 6.64 -0.19 7.32
C GLY A 74 6.60 0.91 8.39
N LEU A 75 6.97 2.15 8.03
CA LEU A 75 6.90 3.31 8.93
C LEU A 75 5.46 3.65 9.30
N ALA A 76 4.53 3.59 8.34
CA ALA A 76 3.12 3.84 8.60
C ALA A 76 2.52 2.79 9.54
N ALA A 77 2.82 1.51 9.31
CA ALA A 77 2.40 0.42 10.18
C ALA A 77 2.98 0.57 11.59
N PHE A 78 4.28 0.92 11.71
CA PHE A 78 4.92 1.15 13.00
C PHE A 78 4.31 2.34 13.75
N ALA A 79 4.07 3.46 13.07
CA ALA A 79 3.40 4.62 13.66
C ALA A 79 1.97 4.27 14.10
N MET A 80 1.20 3.60 13.24
CA MET A 80 -0.17 3.19 13.55
C MET A 80 -0.23 2.28 14.78
N LEU A 81 0.67 1.30 14.88
CA LEU A 81 0.72 0.39 16.03
C LEU A 81 1.18 1.12 17.30
N SER A 82 2.23 1.92 17.22
CA SER A 82 2.76 2.63 18.40
C SER A 82 1.77 3.64 18.97
N PHE A 83 1.10 4.43 18.13
CA PHE A 83 0.05 5.35 18.57
C PHE A 83 -1.23 4.60 18.99
N GLY A 84 -1.67 3.63 18.20
CA GLY A 84 -2.87 2.85 18.48
C GLY A 84 -2.78 2.06 19.80
N VAL A 85 -1.67 1.38 20.05
CA VAL A 85 -1.45 0.65 21.32
C VAL A 85 -1.38 1.62 22.49
N LYS A 86 -0.68 2.75 22.34
CA LYS A 86 -0.60 3.76 23.40
C LYS A 86 -1.98 4.31 23.78
N ASP A 87 -2.82 4.59 22.79
CA ASP A 87 -4.16 5.13 23.03
C ASP A 87 -5.09 4.08 23.68
N VAL A 88 -5.01 2.82 23.26
CA VAL A 88 -5.76 1.71 23.88
C VAL A 88 -5.33 1.47 25.33
N VAL A 89 -4.03 1.55 25.63
CA VAL A 89 -3.52 1.36 27.01
C VAL A 89 -3.85 2.55 27.90
N SER A 90 -3.76 3.77 27.38
CA SER A 90 -3.97 5.00 28.16
C SER A 90 -5.45 5.32 28.39
N ASP A 91 -6.32 4.99 27.43
CA ASP A 91 -7.77 5.14 27.54
C ASP A 91 -8.52 3.96 26.87
N PRO A 92 -8.62 2.82 27.57
CA PRO A 92 -9.28 1.63 27.03
C PRO A 92 -10.79 1.84 26.82
N LYS A 93 -11.42 2.73 27.61
CA LYS A 93 -12.86 3.01 27.48
C LYS A 93 -13.14 3.91 26.27
N GLY A 94 -12.33 4.94 26.05
CA GLY A 94 -12.41 5.79 24.85
C GLY A 94 -12.10 5.01 23.56
N SER A 95 -11.26 3.99 23.66
CA SER A 95 -10.81 3.17 22.53
C SER A 95 -11.80 2.09 22.08
N ILE A 96 -12.94 1.91 22.76
CA ILE A 96 -13.94 0.87 22.39
C ILE A 96 -14.40 1.02 20.94
N LYS A 97 -14.58 2.26 20.45
CA LYS A 97 -14.99 2.49 19.06
C LYS A 97 -13.90 2.09 18.06
N LEU A 98 -12.63 2.35 18.40
CA LEU A 98 -11.49 1.95 17.58
C LEU A 98 -11.37 0.42 17.56
N LEU A 99 -11.44 -0.22 18.73
CA LEU A 99 -11.40 -1.68 18.85
C LEU A 99 -12.56 -2.36 18.11
N ALA A 100 -13.76 -1.80 18.20
CA ALA A 100 -14.92 -2.29 17.46
C ALA A 100 -14.71 -2.16 15.94
N GLY A 101 -14.20 -1.03 15.47
CA GLY A 101 -13.88 -0.83 14.05
C GLY A 101 -12.82 -1.82 13.53
N VAL A 102 -11.74 -2.01 14.28
CA VAL A 102 -10.71 -3.01 13.97
C VAL A 102 -11.29 -4.43 14.00
N GLY A 103 -12.13 -4.74 14.98
CA GLY A 103 -12.81 -6.05 15.08
C GLY A 103 -13.67 -6.35 13.85
N VAL A 104 -14.46 -5.38 13.39
CA VAL A 104 -15.26 -5.52 12.16
C VAL A 104 -14.36 -5.73 10.94
N LEU A 105 -13.26 -4.99 10.82
CA LEU A 105 -12.28 -5.16 9.75
C LEU A 105 -11.67 -6.56 9.73
N VAL A 106 -11.29 -7.08 10.89
CA VAL A 106 -10.73 -8.43 11.02
C VAL A 106 -11.76 -9.48 10.60
N ILE A 107 -13.01 -9.34 11.03
CA ILE A 107 -14.11 -10.23 10.62
C ILE A 107 -14.30 -10.18 9.10
N LEU A 108 -14.36 -8.99 8.51
CA LEU A 108 -14.50 -8.82 7.06
C LEU A 108 -13.32 -9.44 6.31
N PHE A 109 -12.09 -9.26 6.80
CA PHE A 109 -10.91 -9.88 6.21
C PHE A 109 -11.02 -11.41 6.20
N PHE A 110 -11.42 -12.03 7.30
CA PHE A 110 -11.59 -13.49 7.34
C PHE A 110 -12.73 -13.99 6.45
N ILE A 111 -13.81 -13.22 6.32
CA ILE A 111 -14.89 -13.52 5.36
C ILE A 111 -14.34 -13.48 3.93
N PHE A 112 -13.65 -12.41 3.54
CA PHE A 112 -13.09 -12.28 2.20
C PHE A 112 -11.97 -13.28 1.91
N GLN A 113 -11.13 -13.60 2.90
CA GLN A 113 -10.13 -14.65 2.78
C GLN A 113 -10.79 -16.01 2.54
N SER A 114 -11.92 -16.30 3.22
CA SER A 114 -12.66 -17.54 3.04
C SER A 114 -13.36 -17.61 1.67
N MET A 115 -13.80 -16.47 1.15
CA MET A 115 -14.40 -16.35 -0.18
C MET A 115 -13.35 -16.29 -1.31
N SER A 116 -12.09 -15.96 -0.99
CA SER A 116 -11.02 -15.86 -1.98
C SER A 116 -10.69 -17.24 -2.55
N ASP A 117 -10.63 -17.33 -3.88
CA ASP A 117 -10.14 -18.51 -4.55
C ASP A 117 -8.60 -18.58 -4.43
N ALA A 118 -8.07 -19.80 -4.32
CA ALA A 118 -6.64 -20.06 -4.43
C ALA A 118 -6.21 -20.14 -5.90
N HIS A 119 -7.13 -20.48 -6.80
CA HIS A 119 -6.88 -20.58 -8.22
C HIS A 119 -7.09 -19.23 -8.89
N VAL A 120 -6.04 -18.41 -8.88
CA VAL A 120 -5.98 -17.16 -9.66
C VAL A 120 -5.72 -17.44 -11.13
N THR A 121 -6.24 -16.60 -12.02
CA THR A 121 -6.08 -16.71 -13.48
C THR A 121 -5.23 -15.56 -14.04
N GLY A 122 -4.79 -15.68 -15.29
CA GLY A 122 -4.01 -14.64 -15.99
C GLY A 122 -2.62 -14.41 -15.39
N LYS A 123 -2.15 -13.15 -15.40
CA LYS A 123 -0.79 -12.79 -14.93
C LYS A 123 -0.55 -13.11 -13.45
N ALA A 124 -1.60 -13.13 -12.63
CA ALA A 124 -1.49 -13.51 -11.23
C ALA A 124 -1.18 -15.01 -11.06
N ALA A 125 -1.72 -15.87 -11.94
CA ALA A 125 -1.43 -17.29 -11.96
C ALA A 125 0.03 -17.58 -12.29
N GLU A 126 0.58 -16.83 -13.26
CA GLU A 126 1.98 -16.95 -13.68
C GLU A 126 2.93 -16.59 -12.53
N LEU A 127 2.60 -15.57 -11.72
CA LEU A 127 3.37 -15.18 -10.54
C LEU A 127 3.26 -16.21 -9.41
N VAL A 128 2.06 -16.74 -9.14
CA VAL A 128 1.87 -17.81 -8.14
C VAL A 128 2.67 -19.06 -8.50
N ALA A 129 2.67 -19.44 -9.79
CA ALA A 129 3.45 -20.58 -10.28
C ALA A 129 4.96 -20.31 -10.24
N LYS A 130 5.40 -19.09 -10.60
CA LYS A 130 6.81 -18.69 -10.60
C LYS A 130 7.42 -18.70 -9.19
N ASP A 131 6.69 -18.18 -8.21
CA ASP A 131 7.17 -18.04 -6.84
C ASP A 131 6.76 -19.22 -5.93
N ASN A 132 6.14 -20.27 -6.49
CA ASN A 132 5.63 -21.44 -5.79
C ASN A 132 4.84 -21.08 -4.51
N LEU A 133 3.93 -20.11 -4.64
CA LEU A 133 3.18 -19.61 -3.50
C LEU A 133 2.15 -20.66 -3.06
N ALA A 134 2.15 -20.99 -1.76
CA ALA A 134 1.13 -21.86 -1.18
C ALA A 134 -0.26 -21.22 -1.28
N ASP A 135 -1.29 -22.03 -1.52
CA ASP A 135 -2.70 -21.62 -1.63
C ASP A 135 -3.15 -20.73 -0.47
N GLY A 136 -2.69 -21.03 0.74
CA GLY A 136 -2.99 -20.24 1.94
C GLY A 136 -2.45 -18.81 1.89
N THR A 137 -1.34 -18.57 1.19
CA THR A 137 -0.78 -17.24 0.95
C THR A 137 -1.57 -16.51 -0.12
N VAL A 138 -1.94 -17.20 -1.21
CA VAL A 138 -2.74 -16.64 -2.30
C VAL A 138 -4.10 -16.15 -1.80
N LYS A 139 -4.80 -16.96 -0.99
CA LYS A 139 -6.08 -16.57 -0.39
C LYS A 139 -5.96 -15.39 0.56
N ARG A 140 -4.86 -15.26 1.30
CA ARG A 140 -4.60 -14.11 2.18
C ARG A 140 -4.40 -12.82 1.39
N ILE A 141 -3.67 -12.89 0.28
CA ILE A 141 -3.48 -11.76 -0.63
C ILE A 141 -4.83 -11.35 -1.23
N GLY A 142 -5.60 -12.29 -1.76
CA GLY A 142 -6.92 -12.02 -2.35
C GLY A 142 -7.91 -11.43 -1.34
N GLY A 143 -7.98 -12.00 -0.14
CA GLY A 143 -8.80 -11.47 0.96
C GLY A 143 -8.41 -10.04 1.37
N GLY A 144 -7.10 -9.75 1.43
CA GLY A 144 -6.59 -8.41 1.75
C GLY A 144 -6.93 -7.37 0.68
N ILE A 145 -6.80 -7.73 -0.60
CA ILE A 145 -7.16 -6.86 -1.72
C ILE A 145 -8.66 -6.56 -1.69
N MET A 146 -9.52 -7.57 -1.55
CA MET A 146 -10.98 -7.38 -1.50
C MET A 146 -11.43 -6.53 -0.32
N THR A 147 -10.82 -6.73 0.85
CA THR A 147 -11.07 -5.88 2.02
C THR A 147 -10.72 -4.42 1.72
N THR A 148 -9.57 -4.16 1.08
CA THR A 148 -9.14 -2.81 0.71
C THR A 148 -10.09 -2.15 -0.30
N VAL A 149 -10.50 -2.88 -1.34
CA VAL A 149 -11.45 -2.37 -2.35
C VAL A 149 -12.77 -1.98 -1.71
N LEU A 150 -13.29 -2.81 -0.80
CA LEU A 150 -14.51 -2.50 -0.06
C LEU A 150 -14.36 -1.23 0.79
N LEU A 151 -13.23 -1.06 1.48
CA LEU A 151 -12.99 0.13 2.29
C LEU A 151 -12.88 1.40 1.47
N ILE A 152 -12.26 1.33 0.29
CA ILE A 152 -12.24 2.46 -0.66
C ILE A 152 -13.67 2.82 -1.05
N GLY A 153 -14.50 1.83 -1.39
CA GLY A 153 -15.91 2.05 -1.71
C GLY A 153 -16.70 2.70 -0.57
N LEU A 154 -16.54 2.18 0.65
CA LEU A 154 -17.17 2.75 1.85
C LEU A 154 -16.67 4.18 2.15
N ALA A 155 -15.39 4.46 1.96
CA ALA A 155 -14.82 5.79 2.18
C ALA A 155 -15.41 6.80 1.18
N ILE A 156 -15.52 6.44 -0.09
CA ILE A 156 -16.16 7.27 -1.12
C ILE A 156 -17.63 7.51 -0.76
N ALA A 157 -18.37 6.45 -0.43
CA ALA A 157 -19.78 6.57 -0.04
C ALA A 157 -19.97 7.47 1.19
N ALA A 158 -19.14 7.30 2.21
CA ALA A 158 -19.16 8.13 3.42
C ALA A 158 -18.81 9.59 3.11
N ALA A 159 -17.86 9.85 2.21
CA ALA A 159 -17.51 11.21 1.79
C ALA A 159 -18.66 11.89 1.06
N VAL A 160 -19.35 11.18 0.16
CA VAL A 160 -20.52 11.69 -0.57
C VAL A 160 -21.69 11.96 0.38
N VAL A 161 -22.06 10.98 1.21
CA VAL A 161 -23.17 11.13 2.17
C VAL A 161 -22.87 12.22 3.19
N GLY A 162 -21.63 12.27 3.70
CA GLY A 162 -21.18 13.32 4.61
C GLY A 162 -21.21 14.70 3.97
N GLY A 163 -20.80 14.80 2.71
CA GLY A 163 -20.91 16.03 1.92
C GLY A 163 -22.36 16.49 1.79
N ILE A 164 -23.27 15.61 1.39
CA ILE A 164 -24.71 15.92 1.23
C ILE A 164 -25.34 16.29 2.58
N ALA A 165 -25.11 15.51 3.62
CA ALA A 165 -25.68 15.76 4.96
C ALA A 165 -25.21 17.11 5.53
N ASN A 166 -23.99 17.54 5.20
CA ASN A 166 -23.46 18.82 5.61
C ASN A 166 -24.00 20.01 4.80
N LEU A 167 -24.61 19.78 3.63
CA LEU A 167 -25.32 20.82 2.87
C LEU A 167 -26.71 21.12 3.46
N PHE A 168 -27.26 20.22 4.27
CA PHE A 168 -28.56 20.35 4.93
C PHE A 168 -28.45 20.76 6.41
N LYS A 169 -27.25 21.04 6.90
CA LYS A 169 -26.98 21.62 8.22
C LYS A 169 -26.49 23.05 8.05
#